data_AF-A0A2H0YFE3-F1
#
_entry.id   AF-A0A2H0YFE3-F1
#
_cell.length_a   1.000
_cell.length_b   1.000
_cell.length_c   1.000
_cell.angle_alpha   90.00
_cell.angle_beta   90.00
_cell.angle_gamma   90.00
#
_symmetry.space_group_name_H-M   'P 1'
#
loop_
_entity.id
_entity.type
_entity.pdbx_description
1 polymer ?
#
loop_
_entity_poly.entity_id
_entity_poly.type
_entity_poly.pdbx_seq_one_letter_code
_entity_poly.pdbx_strand_id
1 'polypeptide(L)'
;DILSEGKDTVDLPILEYIHTHKTGALIRTAVRVGAIVGNAGEQEMQDLTEYGEKIGLAFQITDDLLDLLGDEKRLGKQVGSDLKKGEKTYPAAYGIQESKNRARELMESALDALSRFDDRADPLREIARYMVERIN
;
A
#
# COMPACT_ATOMS: atom_id res chain seq x y z
N ASP A 1 -1.46 -13.34 13.77
CA ASP A 1 -2.91 -13.14 13.95
C ASP A 1 -3.45 -13.86 15.17
N ILE A 2 -3.15 -13.34 16.36
CA ILE A 2 -3.76 -13.77 17.65
C ILE A 2 -4.20 -12.53 18.48
N LEU A 3 -3.89 -11.30 18.04
CA LEU A 3 -4.02 -10.10 18.87
C LEU A 3 -5.30 -9.29 18.65
N SER A 4 -6.16 -9.66 17.69
CA SER A 4 -7.31 -8.85 17.30
C SER A 4 -8.68 -9.40 17.72
N GLU A 5 -8.76 -10.49 18.47
CA GLU A 5 -10.05 -10.96 19.00
C GLU A 5 -10.46 -10.15 20.24
N GLY A 6 -11.52 -9.34 20.11
CA GLY A 6 -12.32 -8.87 21.26
C GLY A 6 -12.10 -7.44 21.77
N LYS A 7 -11.64 -6.48 20.95
CA LYS A 7 -11.60 -5.05 21.33
C LYS A 7 -12.38 -4.19 20.35
N ASP A 8 -13.54 -3.69 20.78
CA ASP A 8 -14.44 -2.80 20.01
C ASP A 8 -13.88 -1.39 19.75
N THR A 9 -12.66 -1.10 20.18
CA THR A 9 -11.95 0.15 19.90
C THR A 9 -10.49 -0.13 19.52
N VAL A 10 -10.30 -0.65 18.31
CA VAL A 10 -8.95 -0.70 17.72
C VAL A 10 -8.59 0.69 17.19
N ASP A 11 -7.66 1.32 17.91
CA ASP A 11 -7.00 2.59 17.67
C ASP A 11 -6.40 2.63 16.25
N LEU A 12 -6.59 3.74 15.51
CA LEU A 12 -6.10 3.94 14.13
C LEU A 12 -4.63 3.51 13.88
N PRO A 13 -3.68 3.67 14.82
CA PRO A 13 -2.31 3.18 14.67
C PRO A 13 -2.18 1.67 14.47
N ILE A 14 -3.12 0.86 14.97
CA ILE A 14 -3.09 -0.60 14.85
C ILE A 14 -3.51 -1.04 13.43
N LEU A 15 -4.34 -0.23 12.77
CA LEU A 15 -4.75 -0.50 11.39
C LEU A 15 -3.60 -0.26 10.40
N GLU A 16 -2.90 0.86 10.57
CA GLU A 16 -1.63 1.09 9.87
C GLU A 16 -0.65 -0.04 10.19
N TYR A 17 -0.54 -0.48 11.45
CA TYR A 17 0.37 -1.54 11.89
C TYR A 17 0.10 -2.90 11.22
N ILE A 18 -1.13 -3.41 11.19
CA ILE A 18 -1.39 -4.75 10.61
C ILE A 18 -1.12 -4.77 9.10
N HIS A 19 -1.51 -3.71 8.40
CA HIS A 19 -1.37 -3.59 6.94
C HIS A 19 0.06 -3.25 6.49
N THR A 20 0.80 -2.44 7.25
CA THR A 20 2.24 -2.21 7.00
C THR A 20 3.08 -3.48 7.20
N HIS A 21 2.66 -4.41 8.07
CA HIS A 21 3.52 -5.52 8.51
C HIS A 21 3.36 -6.84 7.73
N LYS A 22 2.40 -6.96 6.80
CA LYS A 22 2.33 -8.13 5.88
C LYS A 22 2.81 -7.78 4.47
N THR A 23 1.97 -7.15 3.67
CA THR A 23 2.24 -6.94 2.23
C THR A 23 3.25 -5.82 1.99
N GLY A 24 3.06 -4.67 2.64
CA GLY A 24 3.97 -3.53 2.50
C GLY A 24 5.40 -3.85 2.97
N ALA A 25 5.53 -4.62 4.05
CA ALA A 25 6.82 -5.08 4.56
C ALA A 25 7.57 -5.95 3.54
N LEU A 26 6.88 -6.83 2.82
CA LEU A 26 7.50 -7.69 1.79
C LEU A 26 7.97 -6.87 0.58
N ILE A 27 7.18 -5.89 0.13
CA ILE A 27 7.57 -4.99 -0.97
C ILE A 27 8.83 -4.20 -0.59
N ARG A 28 8.83 -3.56 0.59
CA ARG A 28 10.02 -2.87 1.11
C ARG A 28 11.22 -3.81 1.20
N THR A 29 11.01 -5.03 1.68
CA THR A 29 12.09 -6.02 1.81
C THR A 29 12.67 -6.40 0.45
N ALA A 30 11.83 -6.65 -0.55
CA ALA A 30 12.28 -6.98 -1.90
C ALA A 30 13.13 -5.85 -2.51
N VAL A 31 12.67 -4.59 -2.36
CA VAL A 31 13.42 -3.42 -2.82
C VAL A 31 14.77 -3.30 -2.11
N ARG A 32 14.80 -3.41 -0.77
CA ARG A 32 16.03 -3.33 0.02
C ARG A 32 17.00 -4.46 -0.28
N VAL A 33 16.51 -5.67 -0.55
CA VAL A 33 17.36 -6.80 -0.99
C VAL A 33 18.03 -6.46 -2.32
N GLY A 34 17.29 -5.89 -3.28
CA GLY A 34 17.87 -5.39 -4.53
C GLY A 34 18.94 -4.33 -4.31
N ALA A 35 18.69 -3.37 -3.41
CA ALA A 35 19.65 -2.33 -3.04
C ALA A 35 20.94 -2.92 -2.45
N ILE A 36 20.82 -3.90 -1.55
CA ILE A 36 21.97 -4.59 -0.92
C ILE A 36 22.78 -5.34 -1.97
N VAL A 37 22.13 -6.12 -2.85
CA VAL A 37 22.80 -6.86 -3.92
C VAL A 37 23.48 -5.91 -4.91
N GLY A 38 22.88 -4.74 -5.15
CA GLY A 38 23.44 -3.67 -5.97
C GLY A 38 24.56 -2.86 -5.32
N ASN A 39 24.92 -3.14 -4.05
CA ASN A 39 25.85 -2.35 -3.25
C ASN A 39 25.48 -0.86 -3.15
N ALA A 40 24.19 -0.57 -2.99
CA ALA A 40 23.70 0.79 -2.80
C ALA A 40 24.40 1.48 -1.62
N GLY A 41 24.74 2.76 -1.80
CA GLY A 41 25.22 3.63 -0.74
C GLY A 41 24.13 3.90 0.31
N GLU A 42 24.52 4.54 1.42
CA GLU A 42 23.60 4.82 2.53
C GLU A 42 22.38 5.64 2.07
N GLN A 43 22.60 6.68 1.26
CA GLN A 43 21.51 7.51 0.76
C GLN A 43 20.60 6.75 -0.20
N GLU A 44 21.16 5.99 -1.14
CA GLU A 44 20.37 5.18 -2.08
C GLU A 44 19.53 4.14 -1.33
N MET A 45 20.07 3.56 -0.26
CA MET A 45 19.35 2.64 0.60
C MET A 45 18.20 3.31 1.36
N GLN A 46 18.38 4.55 1.83
CA GLN A 46 17.31 5.34 2.45
C GLN A 46 16.21 5.65 1.44
N ASP A 47 16.58 6.18 0.28
CA ASP A 47 15.67 6.54 -0.81
C ASP A 47 14.86 5.32 -1.30
N LEU A 48 15.52 4.17 -1.51
CA LEU A 48 14.87 2.91 -1.89
C LEU A 48 14.01 2.30 -0.78
N THR A 49 14.38 2.52 0.49
CA THR A 49 13.54 2.12 1.63
C THR A 49 12.27 2.94 1.66
N GLU A 50 12.37 4.26 1.51
CA GLU A 50 11.21 5.15 1.44
C GLU A 50 10.30 4.77 0.27
N TYR A 51 10.86 4.60 -0.94
CA TYR A 51 10.11 4.11 -2.10
C TYR A 51 9.31 2.83 -1.77
N GLY A 52 9.98 1.83 -1.18
CA GLY A 52 9.36 0.55 -0.85
C GLY A 52 8.25 0.66 0.21
N GLU A 53 8.39 1.55 1.19
CA GLU A 53 7.38 1.80 2.22
C GLU A 53 6.14 2.50 1.64
N LYS A 54 6.35 3.54 0.82
CA LYS A 54 5.25 4.29 0.20
C LYS A 54 4.45 3.41 -0.77
N ILE A 55 5.14 2.69 -1.66
CA ILE A 55 4.47 1.78 -2.61
C ILE A 55 3.84 0.59 -1.90
N GLY A 56 4.47 0.06 -0.86
CA GLY A 56 3.86 -0.99 -0.05
C GLY A 56 2.50 -0.60 0.53
N LEU A 57 2.38 0.63 1.05
CA LEU A 57 1.12 1.15 1.56
C LEU A 57 0.13 1.50 0.44
N ALA A 58 0.60 2.12 -0.64
CA ALA A 58 -0.24 2.45 -1.80
C ALA A 58 -0.87 1.20 -2.42
N PHE A 59 -0.10 0.11 -2.51
CA PHE A 59 -0.57 -1.19 -2.98
C PHE A 59 -1.72 -1.71 -2.12
N GLN A 60 -1.59 -1.70 -0.79
CA GLN A 60 -2.63 -2.20 0.12
C GLN A 60 -3.92 -1.38 0.01
N ILE A 61 -3.81 -0.05 -0.04
CA ILE A 61 -5.00 0.82 -0.21
C ILE A 61 -5.68 0.53 -1.56
N THR A 62 -4.89 0.29 -2.61
CA THR A 62 -5.43 -0.04 -3.94
C THR A 62 -6.09 -1.43 -3.94
N ASP A 63 -5.50 -2.40 -3.25
CA ASP A 63 -6.07 -3.75 -3.09
C ASP A 63 -7.43 -3.70 -2.38
N ASP A 64 -7.50 -3.01 -1.23
CA ASP A 64 -8.74 -2.77 -0.49
C ASP A 64 -9.82 -2.07 -1.35
N LEU A 65 -9.41 -1.14 -2.23
CA LEU A 65 -10.30 -0.46 -3.16
C LEU A 65 -10.82 -1.41 -4.25
N LEU A 66 -9.97 -2.26 -4.79
CA LEU A 66 -10.32 -3.23 -5.83
C LEU A 66 -11.26 -4.30 -5.27
N ASP A 67 -11.03 -4.77 -4.05
CA ASP A 67 -11.90 -5.72 -3.37
C ASP A 67 -13.29 -5.13 -3.17
N LEU A 68 -13.38 -3.90 -2.63
CA LEU A 68 -14.66 -3.23 -2.41
C LEU A 68 -15.43 -2.95 -3.71
N LEU A 69 -14.76 -2.38 -4.73
CA LEU A 69 -15.39 -1.99 -6.01
C LEU A 69 -15.64 -3.20 -6.93
N GLY A 70 -14.78 -4.20 -6.88
CA GLY A 70 -14.89 -5.45 -7.62
C GLY A 70 -16.07 -6.29 -7.14
N ASP A 71 -16.31 -6.30 -5.83
CA ASP A 71 -17.50 -6.89 -5.25
C ASP A 71 -18.76 -6.04 -5.47
N GLU A 72 -18.69 -4.71 -5.52
CA GLU A 72 -19.86 -3.86 -5.83
C GLU A 72 -20.51 -4.18 -7.20
N LYS A 73 -19.72 -4.52 -8.24
CA LYS A 73 -20.28 -5.00 -9.54
C LYS A 73 -20.98 -6.36 -9.44
N ARG A 74 -20.67 -7.16 -8.42
CA ARG A 74 -21.28 -8.48 -8.16
C ARG A 74 -22.42 -8.43 -7.13
N LEU A 75 -22.45 -7.42 -6.25
CA LEU A 75 -23.26 -7.46 -5.04
C LEU A 75 -24.73 -7.11 -5.22
N GLY A 76 -25.13 -6.31 -6.23
CA GLY A 76 -26.54 -6.01 -6.52
C GLY A 76 -27.39 -5.50 -5.33
N LYS A 77 -26.77 -5.16 -4.18
CA LYS A 77 -27.37 -4.68 -2.92
C LYS A 77 -26.28 -4.22 -1.93
N GLN A 78 -26.75 -3.46 -0.92
CA GLN A 78 -26.00 -2.60 0.01
C GLN A 78 -24.65 -3.14 0.53
N VAL A 79 -23.65 -2.26 0.38
CA VAL A 79 -22.37 -2.08 1.11
C VAL A 79 -22.28 -2.85 2.44
N GLY A 80 -21.20 -3.63 2.61
CA GLY A 80 -20.80 -4.13 3.94
C GLY A 80 -20.48 -5.63 4.07
N SER A 81 -20.06 -6.33 3.02
CA SER A 81 -19.53 -7.71 3.17
C SER A 81 -18.23 -7.75 3.99
N ASP A 82 -17.39 -6.72 3.88
CA ASP A 82 -16.12 -6.64 4.62
C ASP A 82 -16.31 -6.25 6.10
N LEU A 83 -17.43 -5.60 6.43
CA LEU A 83 -17.84 -5.37 7.82
C LEU A 83 -18.09 -6.69 8.57
N LYS A 84 -18.33 -7.82 7.87
CA LYS A 84 -18.60 -9.12 8.51
C LYS A 84 -17.35 -9.85 8.98
N LYS A 85 -16.14 -9.44 8.58
CA LYS A 85 -14.88 -10.06 9.03
C LYS A 85 -14.14 -9.28 10.12
N GLY A 86 -14.60 -8.07 10.46
CA GLY A 86 -13.89 -7.21 11.42
C GLY A 86 -12.55 -6.68 10.89
N GLU A 87 -12.20 -6.96 9.64
CA GLU A 87 -11.06 -6.37 8.94
C GLU A 87 -11.44 -4.95 8.55
N LYS A 88 -10.89 -3.97 9.25
CA LYS A 88 -11.03 -2.56 8.85
C LYS A 88 -10.18 -2.39 7.58
N THR A 89 -10.76 -1.84 6.52
CA THR A 89 -10.04 -1.49 5.27
C THR A 89 -9.95 0.03 5.16
N TYR A 90 -8.99 0.54 4.39
CA TYR A 90 -8.83 1.99 4.23
C TYR A 90 -10.10 2.66 3.66
N PRO A 91 -10.75 2.11 2.60
CA PRO A 91 -12.01 2.65 2.09
C PRO A 91 -13.16 2.58 3.08
N ALA A 92 -13.23 1.57 3.95
CA ALA A 92 -14.26 1.49 4.98
C ALA A 92 -14.08 2.55 6.07
N ALA A 93 -12.85 2.99 6.35
CA ALA A 93 -12.54 3.99 7.35
C ALA A 93 -12.62 5.44 6.83
N TYR A 94 -12.17 5.68 5.60
CA TYR A 94 -11.96 7.03 5.06
C TYR A 94 -12.84 7.37 3.86
N GLY A 95 -13.49 6.39 3.24
CA GLY A 95 -14.24 6.58 2.00
C GLY A 95 -13.40 6.34 0.75
N ILE A 96 -14.08 6.01 -0.36
CA ILE A 96 -13.45 5.60 -1.62
C ILE A 96 -12.59 6.72 -2.22
N GLN A 97 -13.06 7.96 -2.18
CA GLN A 97 -12.38 9.08 -2.84
C GLN A 97 -11.09 9.44 -2.10
N GLU A 98 -11.14 9.47 -0.78
CA GLU A 98 -10.03 9.72 0.12
C GLU A 98 -8.98 8.62 0.00
N SER A 99 -9.38 7.34 -0.06
CA SER A 99 -8.48 6.21 -0.34
C SER A 99 -7.75 6.37 -1.66
N LYS A 100 -8.47 6.75 -2.74
CA LYS A 100 -7.86 6.96 -4.06
C LYS A 100 -6.85 8.10 -4.05
N ASN A 101 -7.19 9.19 -3.38
CA ASN A 101 -6.29 10.34 -3.24
C ASN A 101 -5.04 9.92 -2.46
N ARG A 102 -5.22 9.18 -1.35
CA ARG A 102 -4.10 8.71 -0.53
C ARG A 102 -3.17 7.77 -1.28
N ALA A 103 -3.70 6.82 -2.05
CA ALA A 103 -2.89 5.93 -2.88
C ALA A 103 -2.06 6.73 -3.91
N ARG A 104 -2.64 7.76 -4.52
CA ARG A 104 -1.94 8.66 -5.46
C ARG A 104 -0.83 9.46 -4.77
N GLU A 105 -1.11 10.07 -3.61
CA GLU A 105 -0.10 10.81 -2.85
C GLU A 105 1.10 9.94 -2.46
N LEU A 106 0.85 8.69 -2.07
CA LEU A 106 1.89 7.72 -1.74
C LEU A 106 2.70 7.32 -2.98
N MET A 107 2.05 7.12 -4.12
CA MET A 107 2.75 6.90 -5.39
C MET A 107 3.63 8.09 -5.76
N GLU A 108 3.12 9.31 -5.68
CA GLU A 108 3.91 10.53 -5.95
C GLU A 108 5.11 10.64 -5.01
N SER A 109 4.90 10.40 -3.71
CA SER A 109 5.99 10.37 -2.71
C SER A 109 7.04 9.30 -3.03
N ALA A 110 6.61 8.14 -3.53
CA ALA A 110 7.54 7.09 -3.94
C ALA A 110 8.35 7.48 -5.19
N LEU A 111 7.72 8.14 -6.16
CA LEU A 111 8.41 8.66 -7.35
C LEU A 111 9.43 9.74 -6.97
N ASP A 112 9.10 10.60 -6.01
CA ASP A 112 9.99 11.62 -5.48
C ASP A 112 11.21 11.02 -4.75
N ALA A 113 11.02 9.92 -4.02
CA ALA A 113 12.14 9.17 -3.43
C ALA A 113 13.12 8.64 -4.50
N LEU A 114 12.64 8.41 -5.72
CA LEU A 114 13.49 8.01 -6.85
C LEU A 114 14.09 9.20 -7.64
N SER A 115 13.87 10.45 -7.23
CA SER A 115 14.27 11.65 -8.00
C SER A 115 15.79 11.76 -8.26
N ARG A 116 16.61 11.14 -7.42
CA ARG A 116 18.08 11.12 -7.54
C ARG A 116 18.62 10.03 -8.46
N PHE A 117 17.80 9.04 -8.79
CA PHE A 117 18.18 7.93 -9.64
C PHE A 117 18.00 8.31 -11.12
N ASP A 118 18.90 7.80 -11.96
CA ASP A 118 18.80 7.95 -13.40
C ASP A 118 17.65 7.10 -14.00
N ASP A 119 17.65 6.98 -15.32
CA ASP A 119 16.70 6.18 -16.10
C ASP A 119 16.73 4.68 -15.75
N ARG A 120 17.78 4.18 -15.11
CA ARG A 120 17.82 2.77 -14.65
C ARG A 120 16.79 2.48 -13.55
N ALA A 121 16.26 3.51 -12.88
CA ALA A 121 15.15 3.37 -11.94
C ALA A 121 13.76 3.45 -12.60
N ASP A 122 13.65 3.66 -13.91
CA ASP A 122 12.36 3.72 -14.62
C ASP A 122 11.50 2.47 -14.42
N PRO A 123 12.04 1.22 -14.37
CA PRO A 123 11.24 0.05 -14.03
C PRO A 123 10.52 0.18 -12.67
N LEU A 124 11.16 0.79 -11.67
CA LEU A 124 10.51 1.03 -10.37
C LEU A 124 9.44 2.11 -10.49
N ARG A 125 9.68 3.17 -11.26
CA ARG A 125 8.69 4.22 -11.51
C ARG A 125 7.44 3.67 -12.20
N GLU A 126 7.61 2.79 -13.17
CA GLU A 126 6.50 2.14 -13.86
C GLU A 126 5.74 1.16 -12.95
N ILE A 127 6.46 0.40 -12.11
CA ILE A 127 5.83 -0.47 -11.10
C ILE A 127 4.97 0.36 -10.13
N ALA A 128 5.48 1.49 -9.65
CA ALA A 128 4.74 2.39 -8.76
C ALA A 128 3.42 2.86 -9.38
N ARG A 129 3.45 3.31 -10.64
CA ARG A 129 2.25 3.72 -11.38
C ARG A 129 1.29 2.55 -11.56
N TYR A 130 1.80 1.43 -12.05
CA TYR A 130 1.00 0.23 -12.29
C TYR A 130 0.28 -0.24 -11.03
N MET A 131 0.95 -0.26 -9.88
CA MET A 131 0.37 -0.75 -8.62
C MET A 131 -0.85 0.06 -8.14
N VAL A 132 -0.93 1.35 -8.50
CA VAL A 132 -2.02 2.25 -8.11
C VAL A 132 -3.07 2.41 -9.22
N GLU A 133 -2.68 2.32 -10.48
CA GLU A 133 -3.57 2.51 -11.63
C GLU A 133 -4.21 1.20 -12.14
N ARG A 134 -3.77 0.05 -11.62
CA ARG A 134 -4.33 -1.26 -12.00
C ARG A 134 -5.83 -1.35 -11.73
N ILE A 135 -6.49 -2.13 -12.58
CA ILE A 135 -7.93 -2.40 -12.53
C ILE A 135 -8.25 -3.83 -12.06
N ASN A 136 -7.22 -4.62 -11.72
CA ASN A 136 -7.31 -6.01 -11.28
C ASN A 136 -6.13 -6.44 -10.39
#